data_AF-A0A3M1M8W1-F1
#
_entry.id   AF-A0A3M1M8W1-F1
#
_cell.length_a   1.000
_cell.length_b   1.000
_cell.length_c   1.000
_cell.angle_alpha   90.00
_cell.angle_beta   90.00
_cell.angle_gamma   90.00
#
_symmetry.space_group_name_H-M   'P 1'
#
loop_
_entity.id
_entity.type
_entity.pdbx_description
1 polymer ?
#
loop_
_entity_poly.entity_id
_entity_poly.type
_entity_poly.pdbx_seq_one_letter_code
_entity_poly.pdbx_strand_id
1 'polypeptide(L)'
;MAGTEQAAHRPPAQLAGIFPAGAVTMMWAGAWAAAGWAFHGKFGLEKVLTALAMPVGIIWLALMFLAVQALFARRWGWGITVTLLWAILWLAGAEPTADWLTTKLESQYPPVDLARMAPVDVVVVLGGGTTEGPTRAQVGCSGDRVVMAAQIYHAGKTGTLATTGEATTGIGGNNRGPAAQTVE
;
A
#
# COMPACT_ATOMS: atom_id res chain seq x y z
N MET A 1 -61.47 11.75 34.88
CA MET A 1 -60.38 12.62 34.36
C MET A 1 -59.13 12.36 35.19
N ALA A 2 -58.24 11.48 34.75
CA ALA A 2 -56.91 11.32 35.34
C ALA A 2 -55.96 10.97 34.20
N GLY A 3 -54.99 11.85 33.98
CA GLY A 3 -54.16 11.90 32.78
C GLY A 3 -53.30 10.67 32.60
N THR A 4 -53.30 10.18 31.36
CA THR A 4 -52.24 9.33 30.82
C THR A 4 -50.99 10.18 30.69
N GLU A 5 -50.13 10.20 31.71
CA GLU A 5 -48.79 10.76 31.60
C GLU A 5 -47.99 9.92 30.59
N GLN A 6 -47.81 10.53 29.43
CA GLN A 6 -46.94 10.11 28.35
C GLN A 6 -45.53 9.92 28.91
N ALA A 7 -45.12 8.66 29.09
CA ALA A 7 -43.74 8.29 29.33
C ALA A 7 -42.90 8.73 28.12
N ALA A 8 -42.35 9.93 28.19
CA ALA A 8 -41.40 10.46 27.21
C ALA A 8 -40.17 9.54 27.21
N HIS A 9 -40.13 8.64 26.22
CA HIS A 9 -39.05 7.71 25.96
C HIS A 9 -37.79 8.52 25.60
N ARG A 10 -37.06 9.01 26.61
CA ARG A 10 -35.75 9.64 26.39
C ARG A 10 -34.86 8.59 25.73
N PRO A 11 -34.30 8.85 24.53
CA PRO A 11 -33.36 7.91 23.94
C PRO A 11 -32.19 7.70 24.92
N PRO A 12 -31.70 6.45 25.10
CA PRO A 12 -30.59 6.19 26.00
C PRO A 12 -29.42 7.10 25.64
N ALA A 13 -28.75 7.66 26.66
CA ALA A 13 -27.66 8.63 26.51
C ALA A 13 -26.53 8.19 25.55
N GLN A 14 -26.44 6.90 25.23
CA GLN A 14 -25.55 6.35 24.21
C GLN A 14 -25.89 6.82 22.79
N LEU A 15 -27.17 6.95 22.42
CA LEU A 15 -27.57 7.39 21.08
C LEU A 15 -27.26 8.88 20.84
N ALA A 16 -27.25 9.69 21.90
CA ALA A 16 -26.94 11.12 21.81
C ALA A 16 -25.49 11.40 21.37
N GLY A 17 -24.54 10.49 21.68
CA GLY A 17 -23.15 10.60 21.25
C GLY A 17 -22.89 10.14 19.81
N ILE A 18 -23.80 9.33 19.23
CA ILE A 18 -23.58 8.71 17.93
C ILE A 18 -23.71 9.69 16.77
N PHE A 19 -24.71 10.58 16.85
CA PHE A 19 -24.96 11.58 15.82
C PHE A 19 -23.80 12.58 15.64
N PRO A 20 -23.27 13.24 16.69
CA PRO A 20 -22.13 14.16 16.52
C PRO A 20 -20.85 13.42 16.13
N ALA A 21 -20.61 12.22 16.65
CA ALA A 21 -19.42 11.43 16.29
C ALA A 21 -19.43 10.98 14.82
N GLY A 22 -20.59 10.58 14.31
CA GLY A 22 -20.78 10.23 12.90
C GLY A 22 -20.52 11.42 11.97
N ALA A 23 -21.07 12.59 12.31
CA ALA A 23 -20.87 13.82 11.50
C ALA A 23 -19.39 14.23 11.43
N VAL A 24 -18.66 14.19 12.55
CA VAL A 24 -17.23 14.51 12.59
C VAL A 24 -16.40 13.50 11.78
N THR A 25 -16.71 12.22 11.92
CA THR A 25 -16.04 11.13 11.19
C THR A 25 -16.27 11.26 9.68
N MET A 26 -17.49 11.52 9.25
CA MET A 26 -17.84 11.74 7.83
C MET A 26 -17.22 13.02 7.28
N MET A 27 -17.16 14.10 8.06
CA MET A 27 -16.52 15.35 7.65
C MET A 27 -15.02 15.16 7.40
N TRP A 28 -14.32 14.47 8.30
CA TRP A 28 -12.90 14.16 8.13
C TRP A 28 -12.64 13.20 6.97
N ALA A 29 -13.44 12.13 6.83
CA ALA A 29 -13.33 11.22 5.69
C ALA A 29 -13.58 11.95 4.36
N GLY A 30 -14.58 12.85 4.31
CA GLY A 30 -14.89 13.68 3.15
C GLY A 30 -13.78 14.69 2.83
N ALA A 31 -13.16 15.31 3.84
CA ALA A 31 -12.04 16.23 3.65
C ALA A 31 -10.81 15.51 3.06
N TRP A 32 -10.50 14.30 3.53
CA TRP A 32 -9.42 13.48 2.98
C TRP A 32 -9.72 13.01 1.55
N ALA A 33 -10.95 12.63 1.25
CA ALA A 33 -11.37 12.30 -0.12
C ALA A 33 -11.28 13.52 -1.06
N ALA A 34 -11.68 14.71 -0.59
CA ALA A 34 -11.59 15.95 -1.35
C ALA A 34 -10.14 16.39 -1.59
N ALA A 35 -9.27 16.24 -0.60
CA ALA A 35 -7.84 16.45 -0.75
C ALA A 35 -7.26 15.47 -1.79
N GLY A 36 -7.56 14.17 -1.67
CA GLY A 36 -7.16 13.17 -2.66
C GLY A 36 -7.62 13.48 -4.08
N TRP A 37 -8.86 13.98 -4.22
CA TRP A 37 -9.42 14.44 -5.50
C TRP A 37 -8.64 15.63 -6.07
N ALA A 38 -8.33 16.63 -5.24
CA ALA A 38 -7.58 17.82 -5.65
C ALA A 38 -6.15 17.48 -6.10
N PHE A 39 -5.53 16.45 -5.52
CA PHE A 39 -4.15 16.06 -5.87
C PHE A 39 -4.04 15.08 -7.04
N HIS A 40 -5.07 14.25 -7.33
CA HIS A 40 -4.92 13.10 -8.26
C HIS A 40 -6.04 12.93 -9.33
N GLY A 41 -7.03 13.82 -9.39
CA GLY A 41 -8.10 13.76 -10.40
C GLY A 41 -8.99 12.50 -10.33
N LYS A 42 -9.66 12.14 -11.44
CA LYS A 42 -10.65 11.03 -11.48
C LYS A 42 -10.04 9.64 -11.17
N PHE A 43 -8.83 9.38 -11.66
CA PHE A 43 -8.12 8.11 -11.40
C PHE A 43 -7.67 7.99 -9.94
N GLY A 44 -7.40 9.11 -9.27
CA GLY A 44 -7.13 9.13 -7.83
C GLY A 44 -8.34 8.67 -7.01
N LEU A 45 -9.55 9.08 -7.41
CA LEU A 45 -10.77 8.75 -6.66
C LEU A 45 -11.05 7.24 -6.67
N GLU A 46 -10.93 6.58 -7.82
CA GLU A 46 -11.11 5.12 -7.90
C GLU A 46 -10.10 4.37 -7.04
N LYS A 47 -8.84 4.81 -7.04
CA LYS A 47 -7.79 4.24 -6.19
C LYS A 47 -8.06 4.46 -4.71
N VAL A 48 -8.49 5.66 -4.32
CA VAL A 48 -8.83 5.99 -2.93
C VAL A 48 -10.06 5.20 -2.47
N LEU A 49 -11.10 5.10 -3.29
CA LEU A 49 -12.30 4.31 -2.99
C LEU A 49 -11.98 2.82 -2.88
N THR A 50 -11.15 2.29 -3.77
CA THR A 50 -10.69 0.89 -3.71
C THR A 50 -9.84 0.65 -2.46
N ALA A 51 -8.95 1.58 -2.12
CA ALA A 51 -8.12 1.51 -0.91
C ALA A 51 -8.97 1.58 0.37
N LEU A 52 -10.03 2.39 0.39
CA LEU A 52 -11.00 2.48 1.49
C LEU A 52 -11.86 1.22 1.60
N ALA A 53 -12.17 0.57 0.47
CA ALA A 53 -12.92 -0.67 0.42
C ALA A 53 -12.08 -1.90 0.83
N MET A 54 -10.75 -1.79 0.83
CA MET A 54 -9.89 -2.86 1.34
C MET A 54 -10.12 -3.06 2.84
N PRO A 55 -9.98 -4.30 3.37
CA PRO A 55 -10.23 -4.60 4.78
C PRO A 55 -9.48 -3.66 5.74
N VAL A 56 -8.27 -3.25 5.39
CA VAL A 56 -7.44 -2.31 6.18
C VAL A 56 -8.06 -0.91 6.22
N GLY A 57 -8.59 -0.41 5.10
CA GLY A 57 -9.27 0.89 5.04
C GLY A 57 -10.54 0.93 5.89
N ILE A 58 -11.32 -0.16 5.87
CA ILE A 58 -12.52 -0.31 6.70
C ILE A 58 -12.15 -0.32 8.19
N ILE A 59 -11.12 -1.08 8.58
CA ILE A 59 -10.63 -1.14 9.96
C ILE A 59 -10.15 0.24 10.41
N TRP A 60 -9.42 0.97 9.56
CA TRP A 60 -8.94 2.31 9.87
C TRP A 60 -10.08 3.30 10.13
N LEU A 61 -11.11 3.30 9.28
CA LEU A 61 -12.32 4.12 9.47
C LEU A 61 -13.10 3.73 10.73
N ALA A 62 -13.24 2.44 11.00
CA ALA A 62 -13.91 1.94 12.19
C ALA A 62 -13.19 2.40 13.47
N LEU A 63 -11.86 2.25 13.52
CA LEU A 63 -11.06 2.70 14.66
C LEU A 63 -11.14 4.21 14.86
N MET A 64 -11.12 4.99 13.77
CA MET A 64 -11.31 6.45 13.84
C MET A 64 -12.68 6.80 14.43
N PHE A 65 -13.74 6.14 13.95
CA PHE A 65 -15.10 6.34 14.47
C PHE A 65 -15.21 5.98 15.96
N LEU A 66 -14.66 4.84 16.38
CA LEU A 66 -14.67 4.44 17.80
C LEU A 66 -13.86 5.40 18.67
N ALA A 67 -12.75 5.96 18.18
CA ALA A 67 -11.95 6.95 18.91
C ALA A 67 -12.74 8.25 19.14
N VAL A 68 -13.39 8.76 18.08
CA VAL A 68 -14.24 9.96 18.15
C VAL A 68 -15.45 9.71 19.08
N GLN A 69 -16.09 8.56 18.98
CA GLN A 69 -17.18 8.16 19.89
C GLN A 69 -16.73 8.13 21.35
N ALA A 70 -15.56 7.56 21.64
CA ALA A 70 -15.02 7.48 22.99
C ALA A 70 -14.74 8.86 23.58
N LEU A 71 -14.31 9.82 22.75
CA LEU A 71 -14.10 11.22 23.12
C LEU A 71 -15.41 11.90 23.51
N PHE A 72 -16.46 11.77 22.68
CA PHE A 72 -17.79 12.33 22.98
C PHE A 72 -18.46 11.66 24.18
N ALA A 73 -18.28 10.35 24.35
CA ALA A 73 -18.79 9.59 25.48
C ALA A 73 -17.97 9.78 26.77
N ARG A 74 -16.89 10.59 26.74
CA ARG A 74 -15.98 10.84 27.88
C ARG A 74 -15.39 9.55 28.48
N ARG A 75 -15.24 8.51 27.67
CA ARG A 75 -14.69 7.20 28.06
C ARG A 75 -13.19 7.14 27.82
N TRP A 76 -12.44 7.93 28.60
CA TRP A 76 -11.00 8.15 28.40
C TRP A 76 -10.16 6.87 28.31
N GLY A 77 -10.39 5.88 29.19
CA GLY A 77 -9.62 4.62 29.16
C GLY A 77 -9.76 3.86 27.83
N TRP A 78 -11.00 3.66 27.37
CA TRP A 78 -11.27 3.01 26.07
C TRP A 78 -10.79 3.87 24.89
N GLY A 79 -10.99 5.19 24.97
CA GLY A 79 -10.58 6.13 23.93
C GLY A 79 -9.07 6.13 23.69
N ILE A 80 -8.27 6.03 24.75
CA ILE A 80 -6.80 5.95 24.65
C ILE A 80 -6.39 4.68 23.91
N THR A 81 -6.92 3.51 24.28
CA THR A 81 -6.59 2.24 23.62
C THR A 81 -6.94 2.26 22.13
N VAL A 82 -8.14 2.71 21.79
CA VAL A 82 -8.57 2.78 20.38
C VAL A 82 -7.74 3.78 19.58
N THR A 83 -7.45 4.95 20.15
CA THR A 83 -6.61 5.97 19.49
C THR A 83 -5.19 5.46 19.28
N LEU A 84 -4.63 4.73 20.24
CA LEU A 84 -3.30 4.14 20.13
C LEU A 84 -3.24 3.05 19.04
N LEU A 85 -4.25 2.18 18.95
CA LEU A 85 -4.35 1.20 17.86
C LEU A 85 -4.48 1.87 16.49
N TRP A 86 -5.31 2.91 16.38
CA TRP A 86 -5.46 3.70 15.17
C TRP A 86 -4.15 4.38 14.77
N ALA A 87 -3.43 4.97 15.72
CA ALA A 87 -2.15 5.61 15.49
C ALA A 87 -1.06 4.61 15.06
N ILE A 88 -1.00 3.43 15.69
CA ILE A 88 -0.07 2.36 15.27
C ILE A 88 -0.37 1.92 13.84
N LEU A 89 -1.65 1.69 13.50
CA LEU A 89 -2.04 1.32 12.15
C LEU A 89 -1.68 2.40 11.13
N TRP A 90 -1.88 3.67 11.48
CA TRP A 90 -1.51 4.80 10.64
C TRP A 90 0.00 4.92 10.45
N LEU A 91 0.80 4.83 11.53
CA LEU A 91 2.26 4.88 11.44
C LEU A 91 2.82 3.69 10.65
N ALA A 92 2.33 2.48 10.92
CA ALA A 92 2.80 1.28 10.24
C ALA A 92 2.48 1.29 8.73
N GLY A 93 1.39 1.94 8.33
CA GLY A 93 1.01 2.12 6.93
C GLY A 93 1.59 3.37 6.26
N ALA A 94 2.32 4.22 6.99
CA ALA A 94 2.87 5.45 6.45
C ALA A 94 4.10 5.18 5.57
N GLU A 95 4.18 5.86 4.42
CA GLU A 95 5.29 5.75 3.46
C GLU A 95 6.67 5.94 4.12
N PRO A 96 6.90 6.94 5.01
CA PRO A 96 8.19 7.09 5.66
C PRO A 96 8.60 5.90 6.53
N THR A 97 7.63 5.17 7.11
CA THR A 97 7.91 3.99 7.92
C THR A 97 8.28 2.80 7.04
N ALA A 98 7.62 2.64 5.90
CA ALA A 98 7.99 1.65 4.90
C ALA A 98 9.40 1.92 4.33
N ASP A 99 9.70 3.17 3.99
CA ASP A 99 11.01 3.59 3.46
C ASP A 99 12.12 3.40 4.50
N TRP A 100 11.85 3.78 5.76
CA TRP A 100 12.81 3.59 6.84
C TRP A 100 13.12 2.11 7.06
N LEU A 101 12.10 1.25 7.07
CA LEU A 101 12.28 -0.19 7.27
C LEU A 101 13.04 -0.81 6.08
N THR A 102 12.68 -0.42 4.85
CA THR A 102 13.36 -0.86 3.62
C THR A 102 14.82 -0.43 3.63
N THR A 103 15.09 0.84 3.92
CA THR A 103 16.47 1.38 4.04
C THR A 103 17.28 0.63 5.09
N LYS A 104 16.67 0.31 6.24
CA LYS A 104 17.34 -0.48 7.29
C LYS A 104 17.69 -1.88 6.83
N LEU A 105 16.77 -2.56 6.12
CA LEU A 105 17.00 -3.89 5.58
C LEU A 105 18.07 -3.86 4.46
N GLU A 106 17.99 -2.89 3.55
CA GLU A 106 18.91 -2.74 2.43
C GLU A 106 20.31 -2.29 2.86
N SER A 107 20.43 -1.53 3.96
CA SER A 107 21.74 -1.07 4.47
C SER A 107 22.71 -2.20 4.83
N GLN A 108 22.22 -3.42 5.02
CA GLN A 108 23.03 -4.62 5.27
C GLN A 108 23.70 -5.16 4.00
N TYR A 109 23.22 -4.74 2.83
CA TYR A 109 23.66 -5.19 1.51
C TYR A 109 24.25 -3.99 0.74
N PRO A 110 25.55 -3.70 0.90
CA PRO A 110 26.15 -2.58 0.19
C PRO A 110 26.07 -2.80 -1.33
N PRO A 111 25.94 -1.72 -2.12
CA PRO A 111 25.95 -1.82 -3.58
C PRO A 111 27.21 -2.53 -4.08
N VAL A 112 27.04 -3.37 -5.11
CA VAL A 112 28.16 -4.12 -5.71
C VAL A 112 29.05 -3.18 -6.50
N ASP A 113 30.32 -3.07 -6.11
CA ASP A 113 31.34 -2.37 -6.88
C ASP A 113 31.85 -3.25 -8.03
N LEU A 114 31.38 -2.96 -9.24
CA LEU A 114 31.78 -3.67 -10.46
C LEU A 114 33.29 -3.61 -10.71
N ALA A 115 34.00 -2.57 -10.28
CA ALA A 115 35.45 -2.52 -10.48
C ALA A 115 36.16 -3.58 -9.64
N ARG A 116 35.69 -3.82 -8.42
CA ARG A 116 36.28 -4.75 -7.44
C ARG A 116 35.71 -6.17 -7.50
N MET A 117 34.60 -6.37 -8.21
CA MET A 117 33.98 -7.67 -8.38
C MET A 117 34.92 -8.66 -9.10
N ALA A 118 35.11 -9.85 -8.54
CA ALA A 118 35.81 -10.94 -9.21
C ALA A 118 34.97 -11.50 -10.37
N PRO A 119 35.58 -11.96 -11.48
CA PRO A 119 34.84 -12.66 -12.53
C PRO A 119 34.10 -13.88 -11.97
N VAL A 120 32.91 -14.15 -12.52
CA VAL A 120 32.05 -15.27 -12.15
C VAL A 120 31.64 -16.05 -13.40
N ASP A 121 31.49 -17.37 -13.25
CA ASP A 121 31.16 -18.26 -14.37
C ASP A 121 29.77 -17.99 -14.95
N VAL A 122 28.81 -17.66 -14.07
CA VAL A 122 27.42 -17.38 -14.45
C VAL A 122 26.78 -16.38 -13.50
N VAL A 123 25.96 -15.50 -14.05
CA VAL A 123 25.06 -14.64 -13.27
C VAL A 123 23.63 -15.11 -13.48
N VAL A 124 22.94 -15.46 -12.39
CA VAL A 124 21.55 -15.89 -12.42
C VAL A 124 20.64 -14.66 -12.27
N VAL A 125 19.79 -14.42 -13.26
CA VAL A 125 18.83 -13.31 -13.27
C VAL A 125 17.43 -13.87 -13.02
N LEU A 126 16.85 -13.51 -11.89
CA LEU A 126 15.49 -13.90 -11.55
C LEU A 126 14.48 -13.16 -12.41
N GLY A 127 13.50 -13.90 -12.93
CA GLY A 127 12.45 -13.36 -13.80
C GLY A 127 11.60 -12.26 -13.19
N GLY A 128 10.85 -11.58 -14.06
CA GLY A 128 10.11 -10.37 -13.72
C GLY A 128 10.96 -9.11 -13.86
N GLY A 129 10.33 -7.94 -13.68
CA GLY A 129 11.02 -6.65 -13.81
C GLY A 129 11.19 -6.14 -15.25
N THR A 130 10.66 -6.85 -16.25
CA THR A 130 10.50 -6.35 -17.62
C THR A 130 9.03 -6.22 -17.96
N THR A 131 8.71 -5.25 -18.82
CA THR A 131 7.36 -5.02 -19.36
C THR A 131 7.42 -4.89 -20.87
N GLU A 132 6.31 -5.18 -21.54
CA GLU A 132 6.16 -4.89 -22.97
C GLU A 132 6.15 -3.37 -23.18
N GLY A 133 7.03 -2.88 -24.04
CA GLY A 133 7.01 -1.51 -24.54
C GLY A 133 6.55 -1.47 -26.01
N PRO A 134 6.27 -0.27 -26.56
CA PRO A 134 5.70 -0.13 -27.90
C PRO A 134 6.57 -0.71 -29.02
N THR A 135 7.90 -0.72 -28.84
CA THR A 135 8.88 -1.13 -29.85
C THR A 135 9.91 -2.13 -29.33
N ARG A 136 10.10 -2.22 -28.01
CA ARG A 136 11.07 -3.09 -27.35
C ARG A 136 10.66 -3.35 -25.92
N ALA A 137 11.24 -4.39 -25.32
CA ALA A 137 11.14 -4.63 -23.89
C ALA A 137 11.61 -3.39 -23.09
N GLN A 138 10.91 -3.09 -22.00
CA GLN A 138 11.25 -2.02 -21.07
C GLN A 138 11.46 -2.59 -19.68
N VAL A 139 12.23 -1.88 -18.86
CA VAL A 139 12.41 -2.19 -17.44
C VAL A 139 11.21 -1.66 -16.65
N GLY A 140 10.64 -2.52 -15.80
CA GLY A 140 9.56 -2.18 -14.88
C GLY A 140 10.09 -1.75 -13.51
N CYS A 141 9.18 -1.66 -12.52
CA CYS A 141 9.51 -1.25 -11.15
C CYS A 141 10.53 -2.14 -10.42
N SER A 142 10.80 -3.34 -10.92
CA SER A 142 11.86 -4.21 -10.40
C SER A 142 12.93 -4.54 -11.45
N GLY A 143 13.10 -3.69 -12.45
CA GLY A 143 14.00 -3.89 -13.57
C GLY A 143 15.48 -3.67 -13.24
N ASP A 144 15.80 -3.11 -12.07
CA ASP A 144 17.19 -2.92 -11.62
C ASP A 144 17.99 -4.23 -11.63
N ARG A 145 17.34 -5.37 -11.38
CA ARG A 145 17.97 -6.70 -11.49
C ARG A 145 18.49 -7.01 -12.90
N VAL A 146 17.75 -6.58 -13.93
CA VAL A 146 18.10 -6.77 -15.35
C VAL A 146 19.18 -5.78 -15.76
N VAL A 147 19.06 -4.54 -15.30
CA VAL A 147 20.07 -3.50 -15.51
C VAL A 147 21.41 -3.92 -14.92
N MET A 148 21.41 -4.38 -13.67
CA MET A 148 22.62 -4.85 -12.98
C MET A 148 23.26 -6.03 -13.72
N ALA A 149 22.47 -7.02 -14.15
CA ALA A 149 22.99 -8.15 -14.91
C ALA A 149 23.65 -7.72 -16.23
N ALA A 150 23.02 -6.79 -16.96
CA ALA A 150 23.60 -6.22 -18.18
C ALA A 150 24.90 -5.45 -17.91
N GLN A 151 24.98 -4.72 -16.79
CA GLN A 151 26.20 -4.04 -16.37
C GLN A 151 27.33 -5.03 -16.03
N ILE A 152 27.05 -6.13 -15.32
CA ILE A 152 28.03 -7.17 -15.00
C ILE A 152 28.56 -7.84 -16.29
N TYR A 153 27.67 -8.13 -17.24
CA TYR A 153 28.04 -8.70 -18.54
C TYR A 153 28.92 -7.75 -19.36
N HIS A 154 28.51 -6.48 -19.51
CA HIS A 154 29.30 -5.49 -20.25
C HIS A 154 30.61 -5.11 -19.55
N ALA A 155 30.71 -5.26 -18.22
CA ALA A 155 31.96 -5.09 -17.48
C ALA A 155 32.93 -6.27 -17.64
N GLY A 156 32.59 -7.29 -18.45
CA GLY A 156 33.43 -8.46 -18.71
C GLY A 156 33.60 -9.36 -17.50
N LYS A 157 32.72 -9.26 -16.50
CA LYS A 157 32.78 -10.05 -15.26
C LYS A 157 32.14 -11.42 -15.41
N THR A 158 31.32 -11.62 -16.43
CA THR A 158 30.80 -12.92 -16.82
C THR A 158 30.56 -12.97 -18.33
N GLY A 159 30.67 -14.15 -18.91
CA GLY A 159 30.25 -14.41 -20.30
C GLY A 159 28.85 -15.02 -20.39
N THR A 160 28.22 -15.36 -19.26
CA THR A 160 26.99 -16.15 -19.25
C THR A 160 25.95 -15.56 -18.30
N LEU A 161 24.77 -15.25 -18.84
CA LEU A 161 23.59 -14.88 -18.07
C LEU A 161 22.59 -16.03 -18.10
N ALA A 162 22.22 -16.56 -16.95
CA ALA A 162 21.17 -17.57 -16.81
C ALA A 162 19.89 -16.89 -16.32
N THR A 163 18.88 -16.76 -17.17
CA THR A 163 17.59 -16.18 -16.79
C THR A 163 16.64 -17.26 -16.29
N THR A 164 15.78 -16.90 -15.34
CA THR A 164 14.72 -17.79 -14.83
C THR A 164 13.37 -17.08 -14.91
N GLY A 165 12.28 -17.83 -14.89
CA GLY A 165 10.92 -17.30 -14.91
C GLY A 165 10.21 -17.51 -16.25
N GLU A 166 8.91 -17.78 -16.17
CA GLU A 166 8.03 -18.05 -17.31
C GLU A 166 6.80 -17.14 -17.19
N ALA A 167 6.23 -16.73 -18.33
CA ALA A 167 4.98 -16.00 -18.34
C ALA A 167 3.82 -16.96 -17.98
N THR A 168 3.31 -16.88 -16.76
CA THR A 168 2.15 -17.70 -16.34
C THR A 168 0.90 -17.26 -17.10
N THR A 169 0.39 -18.13 -17.97
CA THR A 169 -0.79 -17.90 -18.83
C THR A 169 -2.13 -17.87 -18.06
N GLY A 170 -2.12 -18.10 -16.75
CA GLY A 170 -3.33 -18.41 -15.97
C GLY A 170 -4.08 -17.23 -15.31
N ILE A 171 -3.48 -16.04 -15.16
CA ILE A 171 -4.15 -14.90 -14.50
C ILE A 171 -3.87 -13.62 -15.30
N GLY A 172 -4.62 -13.43 -16.39
CA GLY A 172 -4.69 -12.17 -17.15
C GLY A 172 -3.59 -11.89 -18.18
N GLY A 173 -2.69 -12.83 -18.47
CA GLY A 173 -1.55 -12.62 -19.37
C GLY A 173 -1.86 -12.85 -20.85
N ASN A 174 -1.59 -11.84 -21.68
CA ASN A 174 -1.35 -12.02 -23.11
C ASN A 174 -0.10 -12.90 -23.30
N ASN A 175 -0.12 -13.87 -24.22
CA ASN A 175 0.98 -14.82 -24.48
C ASN A 175 2.24 -14.17 -25.12
N ARG A 176 2.47 -12.87 -24.93
CA ARG A 176 3.44 -12.05 -25.68
C ARG A 176 4.49 -11.35 -24.82
N GLY A 177 4.63 -11.75 -23.56
CA GLY A 177 5.61 -11.16 -22.65
C GLY A 177 7.03 -11.18 -23.24
N PRO A 178 7.90 -10.21 -22.90
CA PRO A 178 9.23 -10.09 -23.52
C PRO A 178 10.10 -11.34 -23.39
N ALA A 179 9.89 -12.14 -22.33
CA ALA A 179 10.58 -13.41 -22.12
C ALA A 179 10.27 -14.46 -23.20
N ALA A 180 9.05 -14.46 -23.76
CA ALA A 180 8.64 -15.40 -24.81
C ALA A 180 9.30 -15.09 -26.16
N GLN A 181 9.73 -13.84 -26.39
CA GLN A 181 10.37 -13.41 -27.65
C GLN A 181 11.86 -13.79 -27.72
N THR A 182 12.46 -14.20 -26.58
CA THR A 182 13.88 -14.58 -26.49
C THR A 182 14.14 -16.08 -26.72
N VAL A 183 13.10 -16.89 -26.97
CA VAL A 183 13.20 -18.36 -27.11
C VAL A 183 13.39 -18.79 -28.60
N GLU A 184 13.48 -17.85 -29.54
CA GLU A 184 13.88 -18.11 -30.94
C GLU A 184 15.39 -18.06 -31.13
#